data_AF-A0A518E546-F1
#
_entry.id   AF-A0A518E546-F1
#
_cell.length_a   1.000
_cell.length_b   1.000
_cell.length_c   1.000
_cell.angle_alpha   90.00
_cell.angle_beta   90.00
_cell.angle_gamma   90.00
#
_symmetry.space_group_name_H-M   'P 1'
#
loop_
_entity.id
_entity.type
_entity.pdbx_description
1 polymer ?
#
loop_
_entity_poly.entity_id
_entity_poly.type
_entity_poly.pdbx_seq_one_letter_code
_entity_poly.pdbx_strand_id
1 'polypeptide(L)'
;MLLLKRLWNDEVGAVVSIELVLIGTVLLLGVMVGLGALRDSVNNELADVGGAIDEINQSYIVNSVTGHSISVGGSQFVDALDFCDGNDNAGSVGFNGCITHTNGTGSNEGTAAP
;
A
#
# COMPACT_ATOMS: atom_id res chain seq x y z
N MET A 1 -2.36 68.77 -5.04
CA MET A 1 -2.47 67.44 -5.69
C MET A 1 -1.53 66.42 -5.03
N LEU A 2 -1.51 66.34 -3.70
CA LEU A 2 -0.66 65.41 -2.94
C LEU A 2 -1.43 64.15 -2.52
N LEU A 3 -2.73 64.28 -2.21
CA LEU A 3 -3.61 63.15 -1.88
C LEU A 3 -3.83 62.18 -3.05
N LEU A 4 -4.08 62.69 -4.27
CA LEU A 4 -4.24 61.82 -5.46
C LEU A 4 -2.95 61.07 -5.81
N LYS A 5 -1.77 61.70 -5.64
CA LYS A 5 -0.48 61.03 -5.82
C LYS A 5 -0.23 59.96 -4.76
N ARG A 6 -0.71 60.18 -3.54
CA ARG A 6 -0.55 59.22 -2.43
C ARG A 6 -1.45 57.99 -2.63
N LEU A 7 -2.69 58.17 -3.08
CA LEU A 7 -3.57 57.05 -3.45
C LEU A 7 -3.06 56.25 -4.66
N TRP A 8 -2.47 56.92 -5.66
CA TRP A 8 -1.94 56.24 -6.84
C TRP A 8 -0.68 55.41 -6.55
N ASN A 9 0.06 55.76 -5.50
CA ASN A 9 1.29 55.08 -5.08
C ASN A 9 1.07 54.17 -3.85
N ASP A 10 -0.18 53.92 -3.46
CA ASP A 10 -0.54 53.10 -2.31
C ASP A 10 -0.71 51.63 -2.75
N GLU A 11 0.40 50.90 -2.81
CA GLU A 11 0.44 49.46 -3.13
C GLU A 11 0.32 48.56 -1.89
N VAL A 12 0.10 49.13 -0.70
CA VAL A 12 0.18 48.45 0.61
C VAL A 12 -0.84 47.31 0.79
N GLY A 13 -1.82 47.15 -0.11
CA GLY A 13 -2.82 46.07 -0.07
C GLY A 13 -2.95 45.20 -1.32
N ALA A 14 -2.37 45.59 -2.46
CA ALA A 14 -2.65 44.92 -3.74
C ALA A 14 -1.72 43.73 -4.03
N VAL A 15 -0.47 43.79 -3.58
CA VAL A 15 0.56 42.78 -3.86
C VAL A 15 0.38 41.49 -3.05
N VAL A 16 -0.29 41.55 -1.89
CA VAL A 16 -0.28 40.42 -0.91
C VAL A 16 -1.43 39.41 -1.12
N SER A 17 -2.52 39.77 -1.79
CA SER A 17 -3.72 38.90 -1.78
C SER A 17 -3.73 37.84 -2.88
N ILE A 18 -3.50 38.21 -4.14
CA ILE A 18 -3.64 37.26 -5.26
C ILE A 18 -2.38 36.41 -5.47
N GLU A 19 -1.19 36.97 -5.29
CA GLU A 19 0.08 36.26 -5.48
C GLU A 19 0.27 35.16 -4.43
N LEU A 20 -0.09 35.43 -3.17
CA LEU A 20 -0.03 34.43 -2.11
C LEU A 20 -1.05 33.29 -2.33
N VAL A 21 -2.23 33.60 -2.86
CA VAL A 21 -3.23 32.59 -3.23
C VAL A 21 -2.75 31.74 -4.41
N LEU A 22 -2.10 32.35 -5.41
CA LEU A 22 -1.51 31.62 -6.53
C LEU A 22 -0.42 30.65 -6.05
N ILE A 23 0.50 31.11 -5.21
CA ILE A 23 1.56 30.25 -4.65
C ILE A 23 0.95 29.16 -3.76
N GLY A 24 -0.04 29.50 -2.93
CA GLY A 24 -0.70 28.56 -2.02
C GLY A 24 -1.43 27.44 -2.75
N THR A 25 -2.10 27.73 -3.87
CA THR A 25 -2.80 26.72 -4.66
C THR A 25 -1.83 25.79 -5.39
N VAL A 26 -0.73 26.31 -5.95
CA VAL A 26 0.33 25.47 -6.57
C VAL A 26 0.98 24.56 -5.53
N LEU A 27 1.27 25.09 -4.34
CA LEU A 27 1.83 24.31 -3.23
C LEU A 27 0.87 23.19 -2.80
N LEU A 28 -0.42 23.49 -2.64
CA LEU A 28 -1.43 22.52 -2.25
C LEU A 28 -1.55 21.38 -3.27
N LEU A 29 -1.56 21.69 -4.57
CA LEU A 29 -1.59 20.69 -5.63
C LEU A 29 -0.35 19.79 -5.59
N GLY A 30 0.83 20.37 -5.36
CA GLY A 30 2.07 19.61 -5.19
C GLY A 30 2.01 18.66 -3.99
N VAL A 31 1.50 19.12 -2.84
CA VAL A 31 1.34 18.29 -1.64
C VAL A 31 0.30 17.19 -1.85
N MET A 32 -0.82 17.46 -2.54
CA MET A 32 -1.85 16.44 -2.80
C MET A 32 -1.30 15.29 -3.66
N VAL A 33 -0.64 15.62 -4.76
CA VAL A 33 -0.05 14.59 -5.64
C VAL A 33 1.10 13.87 -4.93
N GLY A 34 1.95 14.60 -4.20
CA GLY A 34 3.03 14.01 -3.42
C GLY A 34 2.53 13.06 -2.33
N LEU A 35 1.44 13.41 -1.63
CA LEU A 35 0.83 12.55 -0.62
C LEU A 35 0.17 11.31 -1.23
N GLY A 36 -0.40 11.42 -2.44
CA GLY A 36 -0.87 10.27 -3.21
C GLY A 36 0.26 9.29 -3.50
N ALA A 37 1.37 9.79 -4.06
CA ALA A 37 2.55 8.95 -4.34
C ALA A 37 3.15 8.32 -3.08
N LEU A 38 3.19 9.05 -1.96
CA LEU A 38 3.65 8.51 -0.67
C LEU A 38 2.73 7.38 -0.17
N ARG A 39 1.41 7.56 -0.27
CA ARG A 39 0.45 6.52 0.10
C ARG A 39 0.68 5.26 -0.73
N ASP A 40 0.79 5.40 -2.05
CA ASP A 40 0.94 4.27 -2.94
C ASP A 40 2.26 3.54 -2.69
N SER A 41 3.35 4.30 -2.47
CA SER A 41 4.64 3.72 -2.09
C SER A 41 4.59 2.96 -0.76
N VAL A 42 3.96 3.52 0.27
CA VAL A 42 3.85 2.85 1.57
C VAL A 42 3.01 1.58 1.47
N ASN A 43 1.89 1.64 0.73
CA ASN A 43 1.05 0.46 0.54
C ASN A 43 1.79 -0.66 -0.20
N ASN A 44 2.60 -0.33 -1.20
CA ASN A 44 3.41 -1.32 -1.91
C ASN A 44 4.43 -1.99 -0.99
N GLU A 45 5.15 -1.21 -0.17
CA GLU A 45 6.10 -1.79 0.80
C GLU A 45 5.40 -2.66 1.84
N LEU A 46 4.19 -2.28 2.29
CA LEU A 46 3.40 -3.11 3.21
C LEU A 46 2.92 -4.41 2.55
N ALA A 47 2.58 -4.37 1.27
CA ALA A 47 2.21 -5.56 0.52
C ALA A 47 3.40 -6.53 0.37
N ASP A 48 4.59 -6.01 0.07
CA ASP A 48 5.81 -6.81 -0.01
C ASP A 48 6.22 -7.37 1.37
N VAL A 49 6.06 -6.61 2.45
CA VAL A 49 6.22 -7.12 3.83
C VAL A 49 5.20 -8.21 4.14
N GLY A 50 3.96 -8.06 3.68
CA GLY A 50 2.91 -9.07 3.80
C GLY A 50 3.30 -10.38 3.11
N GLY A 51 3.75 -10.31 1.86
CA GLY A 51 4.24 -11.49 1.12
C GLY A 51 5.47 -12.14 1.78
N ALA A 52 6.38 -11.35 2.33
CA ALA A 52 7.54 -11.89 3.05
C ALA A 52 7.17 -12.64 4.34
N ILE A 53 6.08 -12.25 5.01
CA ILE A 53 5.55 -12.97 6.19
C ILE A 53 4.87 -14.27 5.75
N ASP A 54 4.18 -14.24 4.62
CA ASP A 54 3.47 -15.38 4.05
C ASP A 54 4.43 -16.51 3.62
N GLU A 55 5.59 -16.16 3.05
CA GLU A 55 6.62 -17.13 2.65
C GLU A 55 7.36 -17.78 3.85
N ILE A 56 7.07 -17.36 5.09
CA ILE A 56 7.62 -18.01 6.28
C ILE A 56 7.02 -19.42 6.40
N ASN A 57 7.87 -20.43 6.33
CA ASN A 57 7.44 -21.81 6.55
C ASN A 57 6.96 -22.01 8.02
N GLN A 58 5.66 -22.13 8.20
CA GLN A 58 5.04 -22.39 9.50
C GLN A 58 4.91 -23.89 9.83
N SER A 59 5.37 -24.78 8.95
CA SER A 59 5.18 -26.22 9.08
C SER A 59 6.26 -26.88 9.96
N TYR A 60 5.85 -27.85 10.78
CA TYR A 60 6.77 -28.66 11.56
C TYR A 60 6.31 -30.12 11.67
N ILE A 61 7.26 -31.04 11.81
CA ILE A 61 7.00 -32.47 12.01
C ILE A 61 7.91 -33.00 13.12
N VAL A 62 7.30 -33.55 14.16
CA VAL A 62 7.94 -34.28 15.25
C VAL A 62 7.49 -35.74 15.19
N ASN A 63 8.42 -36.63 14.88
CA ASN A 63 8.14 -38.05 14.75
C ASN A 63 7.89 -38.71 16.11
N SER A 64 6.99 -39.70 16.13
CA SER A 64 6.77 -40.57 17.28
C SER A 64 7.98 -41.49 17.49
N VAL A 65 8.29 -41.79 18.75
CA VAL A 65 9.32 -42.77 19.12
C VAL A 65 8.67 -43.89 19.91
N THR A 66 8.82 -45.12 19.42
CA THR A 66 8.31 -46.33 20.07
C THR A 66 9.45 -47.29 20.36
N GLY A 67 9.61 -47.65 21.63
CA GLY A 67 10.52 -48.69 22.11
C GLY A 67 9.75 -49.87 22.71
N HIS A 68 10.47 -50.85 23.25
CA HIS A 68 9.89 -52.11 23.74
C HIS A 68 8.86 -51.93 24.88
N SER A 69 9.01 -50.90 25.72
CA SER A 69 8.17 -50.66 26.90
C SER A 69 7.61 -49.24 26.98
N ILE A 70 7.82 -48.41 25.96
CA ILE A 70 7.37 -47.01 25.94
C ILE A 70 7.04 -46.56 24.52
N SER A 71 6.02 -45.72 24.41
CA SER A 71 5.65 -45.04 23.18
C SER A 71 5.38 -43.58 23.52
N VAL A 72 5.93 -42.67 22.71
CA VAL A 72 5.66 -41.24 22.79
C VAL A 72 5.02 -40.82 21.47
N GLY A 73 3.83 -40.23 21.54
CA GLY A 73 3.14 -39.69 20.37
C GLY A 73 3.93 -38.57 19.71
N GLY A 74 3.94 -38.54 18.38
CA GLY A 74 4.47 -37.42 17.60
C GLY A 74 3.46 -36.27 17.49
N SER A 75 3.89 -35.15 16.93
CA SER A 75 3.03 -34.03 16.56
C SER A 75 3.47 -33.44 15.24
N GLN A 76 2.54 -32.95 14.44
CA GLN A 76 2.85 -32.23 13.21
C GLN A 76 1.84 -31.11 12.98
N PHE A 77 2.31 -30.05 12.34
CA PHE A 77 1.48 -29.04 11.71
C PHE A 77 2.00 -28.86 10.28
N VAL A 78 1.11 -29.03 9.31
CA VAL A 78 1.43 -28.82 7.90
C VAL A 78 0.51 -27.72 7.44
N ASP A 79 1.11 -26.63 7.00
CA ASP A 79 0.40 -25.53 6.39
C ASP A 79 -0.15 -26.00 5.03
N ALA A 80 -1.47 -25.90 4.87
CA ALA A 80 -2.15 -26.40 3.69
C ALA A 80 -2.40 -25.23 2.75
N LEU A 81 -2.11 -25.42 1.46
CA LEU A 81 -2.36 -24.42 0.42
C LEU A 81 -3.79 -23.89 0.54
N ASP A 82 -3.92 -22.57 0.69
CA ASP A 82 -5.22 -21.91 0.69
C ASP A 82 -5.56 -21.35 -0.70
N PHE A 83 -6.66 -20.61 -0.79
CA PHE A 83 -7.11 -20.00 -2.04
C PHE A 83 -6.03 -19.11 -2.69
N CYS A 84 -5.14 -18.53 -1.91
CA CYS A 84 -4.08 -17.61 -2.33
C CYS A 84 -2.77 -18.30 -2.74
N ASP A 85 -2.62 -19.59 -2.43
CA ASP A 85 -1.42 -20.38 -2.75
C ASP A 85 -1.56 -21.24 -4.03
N GLY A 86 -2.76 -21.28 -4.62
CA GLY A 86 -3.09 -22.12 -5.77
C GLY A 86 -2.52 -21.60 -7.11
N ASN A 87 -2.12 -22.52 -7.99
CA ASN A 87 -1.65 -22.23 -9.36
C ASN A 87 -2.77 -21.69 -10.29
N ASP A 88 -4.00 -21.71 -9.81
CA ASP A 88 -5.23 -21.53 -10.57
C ASP A 88 -5.65 -20.05 -10.67
N ASN A 89 -4.94 -19.17 -9.95
CA ASN A 89 -5.17 -17.74 -9.97
C ASN A 89 -4.35 -17.11 -11.10
N ALA A 90 -5.00 -16.88 -12.24
CA ALA A 90 -4.42 -16.27 -13.44
C ALA A 90 -3.96 -14.79 -13.29
N GLY A 91 -3.74 -14.32 -12.05
CA GLY A 91 -3.37 -12.96 -11.73
C GLY A 91 -2.53 -12.86 -10.46
N SER A 92 -1.37 -13.53 -10.42
CA SER A 92 -0.15 -13.07 -9.72
C SER A 92 0.92 -14.16 -9.73
N VAL A 93 1.72 -14.21 -10.80
CA VAL A 93 3.07 -14.77 -10.73
C VAL A 93 3.99 -13.68 -10.15
N GLY A 94 3.89 -13.45 -8.84
CA GLY A 94 4.69 -12.43 -8.15
C GLY A 94 4.44 -12.44 -6.65
N PHE A 95 5.41 -11.90 -5.89
CA PHE A 95 5.52 -11.83 -4.41
C PHE A 95 4.32 -11.25 -3.63
N ASN A 96 3.18 -10.98 -4.27
CA ASN A 96 2.03 -10.29 -3.69
C ASN A 96 0.86 -11.29 -3.55
N GLY A 97 0.86 -12.06 -2.45
CA GLY A 97 -0.16 -13.06 -2.14
C GLY A 97 -1.57 -12.47 -2.20
N CYS A 98 -2.33 -12.78 -3.26
CA CYS A 98 -3.71 -12.35 -3.51
C CYS A 98 -4.01 -10.83 -3.53
N ILE A 99 -3.03 -9.96 -3.35
CA ILE A 99 -3.25 -8.51 -3.38
C ILE A 99 -2.89 -7.99 -4.77
N THR A 100 -3.90 -7.72 -5.59
CA THR A 100 -3.71 -7.12 -6.91
C THR A 100 -3.77 -5.60 -6.80
N HIS A 101 -2.63 -4.93 -6.95
CA HIS A 101 -2.62 -3.50 -7.24
C HIS A 101 -2.87 -3.30 -8.74
N THR A 102 -4.11 -2.96 -9.11
CA THR A 102 -4.46 -2.63 -10.50
C THR A 102 -3.76 -1.34 -10.93
N ASN A 103 -2.57 -1.48 -11.51
CA ASN A 103 -1.87 -0.40 -12.19
C ASN A 103 -2.63 -0.05 -13.49
N GLY A 104 -3.63 0.82 -13.39
CA GLY A 104 -4.03 1.71 -14.48
C GLY A 104 -4.38 1.13 -15.86
N THR A 105 -4.66 -0.16 -16.02
CA THR A 105 -5.33 -0.70 -17.21
C THR A 105 -6.40 -1.67 -16.78
N GLY A 106 -7.65 -1.25 -16.90
CA GLY A 106 -8.81 -1.89 -16.28
C GLY A 106 -8.91 -3.38 -16.53
N SER A 107 -8.88 -4.13 -15.44
CA SER A 107 -9.48 -5.45 -15.32
C SER A 107 -10.33 -5.41 -14.06
N ASN A 108 -11.64 -5.50 -14.27
CA ASN A 108 -12.67 -5.30 -13.26
C ASN A 108 -12.47 -6.24 -12.07
N GLU A 109 -12.14 -5.69 -10.90
CA GLU A 109 -12.16 -6.34 -9.57
C GLU A 109 -13.61 -6.59 -9.09
N GLY A 110 -14.48 -7.04 -10.00
CA GLY A 110 -15.92 -7.20 -9.77
C GLY A 110 -16.44 -8.59 -10.05
N THR A 111 -15.57 -9.59 -10.25
CA THR A 111 -16.04 -10.97 -10.33
C THR A 111 -16.05 -11.53 -8.92
N ALA A 112 -17.23 -11.50 -8.32
CA ALA A 112 -17.53 -12.20 -7.09
C ALA A 112 -17.01 -13.64 -7.18
N ALA A 113 -16.22 -14.04 -6.19
CA ALA A 113 -16.02 -15.46 -5.92
C ALA A 113 -17.39 -16.13 -5.67
N PRO A 114 -17.56 -17.41 -6.03
CA PRO A 114 -18.59 -18.23 -5.41
C PRO A 114 -18.35 -18.39 -3.90
#